data_AF-A0A2S1TYR2-F1
#
_entry.id   AF-A0A2S1TYR2-F1
#
_cell.length_a   1.000
_cell.length_b   1.000
_cell.length_c   1.000
_cell.angle_alpha   90.00
_cell.angle_beta   90.00
_cell.angle_gamma   90.00
#
_symmetry.space_group_name_H-M   'P 1'
#
loop_
_entity.id
_entity.type
_entity.pdbx_description
1 polymer ?
#
loop_
_entity_poly.entity_id
_entity_poly.type
_entity_poly.pdbx_seq_one_letter_code
_entity_poly.pdbx_strand_id
1 'polypeptide(L)'
;MKFFNQVIVLTGIIINTVFSYTINNDTNIKLPNKRETQPMDTSLFYYYNQLHSYEKTIYDSLREQIEKGLETGHPLYDFSVYDVKLHDADDASLAGFRATSAFVMDNPKYFWIGRGNQQSITTVDDVIKELKISFKQSYAEEDLVRLLKKVNDNISELLKEIKTMPTTCHKLQLIHDYLIKTVVYKYGEEYSRYNLYGALVDHASVCEGYAEAFTYICQLVGIPSIIVNSKSHEWNLVQMDNGQWYAMDVTYDDPKINNMDFDSGDDRNKKYDYFLIGQNSQINNDNVKMPYSQSEEHKILDYLLVEDSTGFTFPEIAKEAYQCPIKMSTNYIYDYYIPNKMLYVYIIIGFLALIVVMFVVSCIRSRMSSEDKRRRSSQIRTPVFSA
;
A
#
# COMPACT_ATOMS: atom_id res chain seq x y z
N MET A 1 6.48 -42.07 51.56
CA MET A 1 7.03 -40.73 51.22
C MET A 1 8.52 -40.80 50.87
N LYS A 2 8.89 -41.64 49.89
CA LYS A 2 10.26 -41.74 49.30
C LYS A 2 10.25 -42.10 47.79
N PHE A 3 9.08 -42.06 47.14
CA PHE A 3 8.93 -42.37 45.70
C PHE A 3 8.61 -41.15 44.82
N PHE A 4 8.38 -39.97 45.41
CA PHE A 4 8.03 -38.75 44.67
C PHE A 4 9.21 -37.80 44.39
N ASN A 5 10.41 -38.05 44.94
CA ASN A 5 11.60 -37.20 44.73
C ASN A 5 12.64 -37.75 43.74
N GLN A 6 12.45 -38.96 43.20
CA GLN A 6 13.35 -39.50 42.15
C GLN A 6 12.83 -39.28 40.72
N VAL A 7 11.56 -38.91 40.54
CA VAL A 7 10.98 -38.65 39.20
C VAL A 7 11.26 -37.22 38.72
N ILE A 8 11.57 -36.28 39.61
CA ILE A 8 11.83 -34.86 39.24
C ILE A 8 13.30 -34.63 38.82
N VAL A 9 14.23 -35.51 39.18
CA VAL A 9 15.65 -35.38 38.79
C VAL A 9 15.96 -36.02 37.42
N LEU A 10 15.08 -36.88 36.90
CA LEU A 10 15.27 -37.56 35.61
C LEU A 10 14.60 -36.87 34.41
N THR A 11 13.70 -35.91 34.63
CA THR A 11 13.14 -35.07 33.55
C THR A 11 14.01 -33.84 33.22
N GLY A 12 14.96 -33.48 34.09
CA GLY A 12 15.88 -32.35 33.89
C GLY A 12 17.13 -32.65 33.05
N ILE A 13 17.43 -33.91 32.74
CA ILE A 13 18.69 -34.30 32.06
C ILE A 13 18.47 -34.69 30.59
N ILE A 14 17.26 -35.10 30.19
CA ILE A 14 16.98 -35.54 28.80
C ILE A 14 16.67 -34.35 27.86
N ILE A 15 16.27 -33.18 28.39
CA ILE A 15 15.96 -32.01 27.55
C ILE A 15 17.24 -31.29 27.05
N ASN A 16 18.37 -31.43 27.75
CA ASN A 16 19.65 -30.83 27.32
C ASN A 16 20.46 -31.70 26.34
N THR A 17 20.12 -32.98 26.14
CA THR A 17 20.88 -33.85 25.22
C THR A 17 20.28 -33.93 23.81
N VAL A 18 18.99 -33.61 23.65
CA VAL A 18 18.33 -33.59 22.32
C VAL A 18 18.53 -32.25 21.60
N PHE A 19 18.82 -31.15 22.31
CA PHE A 19 19.17 -29.86 21.70
C PHE A 19 20.64 -29.73 21.30
N SER A 20 21.51 -30.65 21.72
CA SER A 20 22.95 -30.61 21.41
C SER A 20 23.39 -31.58 20.30
N TYR A 21 22.47 -32.32 19.66
CA TYR A 21 22.82 -33.32 18.64
C TYR A 21 22.31 -33.01 17.21
N THR A 22 21.74 -31.83 16.97
CA THR A 22 21.36 -31.39 15.60
C THR A 22 21.93 -30.02 15.22
N ILE A 23 23.07 -29.65 15.81
CA ILE A 23 23.88 -28.51 15.35
C ILE A 23 25.33 -28.97 15.27
N ASN A 24 25.62 -29.87 14.34
CA ASN A 24 26.90 -29.90 13.63
C ASN A 24 26.82 -30.91 12.49
N ASN A 25 26.61 -30.41 11.29
CA ASN A 25 27.41 -30.81 10.13
C ASN A 25 27.18 -29.78 9.00
N ASP A 26 28.26 -29.08 8.69
CA ASP A 26 28.63 -28.54 7.38
C ASP A 26 27.61 -27.68 6.63
N THR A 27 27.61 -26.39 6.94
CA THR A 27 27.83 -25.40 5.88
C THR A 27 28.88 -24.39 6.34
N ASN A 28 30.07 -24.49 5.74
CA ASN A 28 31.05 -23.41 5.71
C ASN A 28 30.43 -22.20 4.98
N ILE A 29 29.65 -21.39 5.69
CA ILE A 29 29.39 -20.01 5.27
C ILE A 29 30.43 -19.18 5.99
N LYS A 30 31.53 -18.87 5.28
CA LYS A 30 32.39 -17.75 5.64
C LYS A 30 31.49 -16.53 5.74
N LEU A 31 31.28 -16.04 6.96
CA LEU A 31 30.76 -14.69 7.19
C LEU A 31 31.63 -13.74 6.34
N PRO A 32 31.03 -12.89 5.49
CA PRO A 32 31.82 -11.99 4.67
C PRO A 32 32.66 -11.12 5.60
N ASN A 33 33.98 -11.24 5.46
CA ASN A 33 34.95 -10.32 6.02
C ASN A 33 34.48 -8.89 5.76
N LYS A 34 34.49 -8.06 6.81
CA LYS A 34 34.46 -6.59 6.82
C LYS A 34 34.08 -6.02 5.45
N ARG A 35 32.79 -5.74 5.23
CA ARG A 35 32.32 -5.04 4.02
C ARG A 35 33.23 -3.83 3.81
N GLU A 36 34.07 -3.89 2.79
CA GLU A 36 34.56 -2.67 2.17
C GLU A 36 33.30 -1.86 1.84
N THR A 37 33.19 -0.68 2.43
CA THR A 37 32.11 0.26 2.17
C THR A 37 32.21 0.66 0.69
N GLN A 38 31.58 -0.13 -0.17
CA GLN A 38 31.21 0.30 -1.51
C GLN A 38 30.45 1.63 -1.33
N PRO A 39 30.77 2.68 -2.10
CA PRO A 39 30.02 3.93 -2.04
C PRO A 39 28.53 3.60 -2.17
N MET A 40 27.73 4.09 -1.24
CA MET A 40 26.29 3.98 -1.35
C MET A 40 25.89 4.52 -2.71
N ASP A 41 25.17 3.73 -3.52
CA ASP A 41 24.63 4.21 -4.78
C ASP A 41 23.55 5.26 -4.45
N THR A 42 23.96 6.53 -4.42
CA THR A 42 23.07 7.64 -4.08
C THR A 42 22.07 7.95 -5.18
N SER A 43 22.12 7.26 -6.33
CA SER A 43 21.14 7.47 -7.41
C SER A 43 19.71 7.14 -7.00
N LEU A 44 19.54 6.29 -5.97
CA LEU A 44 18.23 5.91 -5.43
C LEU A 44 17.72 6.82 -4.29
N PHE A 45 18.54 7.73 -3.78
CA PHE A 45 18.19 8.65 -2.68
C PHE A 45 17.97 10.07 -3.21
N TYR A 46 16.79 10.29 -3.78
CA TYR A 46 16.45 11.51 -4.50
C TYR A 46 16.49 12.74 -3.61
N TYR A 47 15.99 12.65 -2.37
CA TYR A 47 15.93 13.79 -1.45
C TYR A 47 17.30 14.09 -0.84
N TYR A 48 18.09 13.06 -0.49
CA TYR A 48 19.48 13.21 -0.06
C TYR A 48 20.30 14.04 -1.05
N ASN A 49 20.13 13.81 -2.35
CA ASN A 49 20.92 14.51 -3.37
C ASN A 49 20.65 16.03 -3.41
N GLN A 50 19.50 16.48 -2.90
CA GLN A 50 19.12 17.90 -2.85
C GLN A 50 19.60 18.61 -1.58
N LEU A 51 19.97 17.85 -0.54
CA LEU A 51 20.42 18.41 0.73
C LEU A 51 21.74 19.18 0.60
N HIS A 52 21.86 20.25 1.38
CA HIS A 52 23.13 20.93 1.60
C HIS A 52 24.13 20.02 2.33
N SER A 53 25.42 20.34 2.28
CA SER A 53 26.48 19.54 2.91
C SER A 53 26.27 19.33 4.42
N TYR A 54 25.79 20.36 5.12
CA TYR A 54 25.49 20.29 6.56
C TYR A 54 24.25 19.45 6.87
N GLU A 55 23.23 19.49 6.02
CA GLU A 55 22.04 18.62 6.13
C GLU A 55 22.40 17.15 5.83
N LYS A 56 23.25 16.90 4.83
CA LYS A 56 23.80 15.56 4.55
C LYS A 56 24.55 15.01 5.76
N THR A 57 25.26 15.86 6.50
CA THR A 57 25.97 15.45 7.73
C THR A 57 24.98 14.98 8.80
N ILE A 58 23.84 15.66 8.96
CA ILE A 58 22.77 15.24 9.87
C ILE A 58 22.14 13.93 9.40
N TYR A 59 21.79 13.83 8.11
CA TYR A 59 21.22 12.63 7.50
C TYR A 59 22.13 11.40 7.66
N ASP A 60 23.41 11.56 7.34
CA ASP A 60 24.40 10.48 7.40
C ASP A 60 24.65 10.04 8.85
N SER A 61 24.68 10.99 9.79
CA SER A 61 24.80 10.69 11.23
C SER A 61 23.59 9.92 11.75
N LEU A 62 22.37 10.30 11.33
CA LEU A 62 21.15 9.58 11.68
C LEU A 62 21.20 8.12 11.17
N ARG A 63 21.58 7.93 9.91
CA ARG A 63 21.77 6.61 9.31
C ARG A 63 22.76 5.76 10.10
N GLU A 64 23.93 6.31 10.42
CA GLU A 64 24.99 5.60 11.14
C GLU A 64 24.53 5.18 12.53
N GLN A 65 23.87 6.09 13.26
CA GLN A 65 23.35 5.81 14.59
C GLN A 65 22.27 4.73 14.56
N ILE A 66 21.35 4.77 13.59
CA ILE A 66 20.31 3.74 13.43
C ILE A 66 20.92 2.38 13.08
N GLU A 67 21.82 2.31 12.10
CA GLU A 67 22.44 1.03 11.70
C GLU A 67 23.24 0.44 12.85
N LYS A 68 24.00 1.26 13.59
CA LYS A 68 24.66 0.83 14.82
C LYS A 68 23.63 0.36 15.87
N GLY A 69 22.54 1.09 16.04
CA GLY A 69 21.45 0.74 16.94
C GLY A 69 20.79 -0.59 16.61
N LEU A 70 20.69 -0.96 15.33
CA LEU A 70 20.20 -2.29 14.91
C LEU A 70 21.18 -3.41 15.30
N GLU A 71 22.47 -3.14 15.43
CA GLU A 71 23.48 -4.10 15.89
C GLU A 71 23.53 -4.20 17.42
N THR A 72 23.37 -3.07 18.13
CA THR A 72 23.54 -2.97 19.59
C THR A 72 22.23 -2.98 20.38
N GLY A 73 21.10 -2.86 19.69
CA GLY A 73 19.75 -2.73 20.25
C GLY A 73 19.30 -1.31 20.59
N HIS A 74 20.18 -0.30 20.51
CA HIS A 74 19.90 1.12 20.81
C HIS A 74 21.03 2.05 20.32
N PRO A 75 20.77 3.34 20.03
CA PRO A 75 19.44 3.98 20.00
C PRO A 75 18.70 3.73 18.67
N LEU A 76 17.36 3.67 18.70
CA LEU A 76 16.54 3.54 17.49
C LEU A 76 15.48 4.64 17.31
N TYR A 77 15.34 5.52 18.31
CA TYR A 77 14.40 6.66 18.30
C TYR A 77 15.02 8.00 18.66
N ASP A 78 16.07 8.01 19.47
CA ASP A 78 16.70 9.23 20.01
C ASP A 78 18.14 9.37 19.50
N PHE A 79 18.43 10.50 18.86
CA PHE A 79 19.69 10.74 18.17
C PHE A 79 20.26 12.09 18.56
N SER A 80 21.59 12.17 18.58
CA SER A 80 22.30 13.42 18.78
C SER A 80 23.31 13.63 17.66
N VAL A 81 23.35 14.84 17.12
CA VAL A 81 24.31 15.28 16.12
C VAL A 81 25.03 16.51 16.67
N TYR A 82 26.36 16.54 16.53
CA TYR A 82 27.22 17.56 17.13
C TYR A 82 28.05 18.26 16.07
N ASP A 83 28.40 19.51 16.35
CA ASP A 83 29.40 20.28 15.61
C ASP A 83 29.15 20.37 14.09
N VAL A 84 27.90 20.68 13.70
CA VAL A 84 27.54 20.87 12.30
C VAL A 84 27.70 22.33 11.91
N LYS A 85 28.68 22.62 11.05
CA LYS A 85 28.94 23.96 10.50
C LYS A 85 27.92 24.30 9.40
N LEU A 86 27.17 25.37 9.60
CA LEU A 86 26.19 25.88 8.64
C LEU A 86 26.84 26.86 7.66
N HIS A 87 26.17 27.07 6.53
CA HIS A 87 26.51 28.17 5.62
C HIS A 87 25.93 29.50 6.12
N ASP A 88 24.71 29.44 6.65
CA ASP A 88 23.99 30.56 7.26
C ASP A 88 23.42 30.10 8.62
N ALA A 89 23.54 30.94 9.63
CA ALA A 89 23.01 30.65 10.97
C ALA A 89 21.47 30.56 10.97
N ASP A 90 20.81 31.24 10.04
CA ASP A 90 19.34 31.25 9.94
C ASP A 90 18.78 29.88 9.49
N ASP A 91 19.58 29.03 8.83
CA ASP A 91 19.18 27.68 8.43
C ASP A 91 19.13 26.68 9.59
N ALA A 92 19.65 27.04 10.77
CA ALA A 92 19.79 26.12 11.89
C ALA A 92 18.45 25.46 12.28
N SER A 93 17.36 26.23 12.29
CA SER A 93 16.03 25.74 12.66
C SER A 93 15.43 24.78 11.63
N LEU A 94 15.84 24.85 10.36
CA LEU A 94 15.28 24.04 9.27
C LEU A 94 16.16 22.83 8.91
N ALA A 95 17.48 22.94 9.12
CA ALA A 95 18.45 21.91 8.73
C ALA A 95 18.09 20.52 9.27
N GLY A 96 17.69 20.45 10.55
CA GLY A 96 17.26 19.21 11.18
C GLY A 96 15.97 18.65 10.57
N PHE A 97 14.96 19.48 10.30
CA PHE A 97 13.69 19.04 9.71
C PHE A 97 13.83 18.63 8.24
N ARG A 98 14.60 19.36 7.44
CA ARG A 98 14.92 18.98 6.05
C ARG A 98 15.68 17.66 6.00
N ALA A 99 16.74 17.50 6.79
CA ALA A 99 17.55 16.28 6.80
C ALA A 99 16.74 15.05 7.26
N THR A 100 15.97 15.17 8.34
CA THR A 100 15.14 14.07 8.88
C THR A 100 13.97 13.72 7.96
N SER A 101 13.32 14.69 7.33
CA SER A 101 12.23 14.41 6.38
C SER A 101 12.77 13.74 5.12
N ALA A 102 13.88 14.24 4.56
CA ALA A 102 14.56 13.58 3.45
C ALA A 102 14.95 12.15 3.83
N PHE A 103 15.48 11.93 5.04
CA PHE A 103 15.87 10.61 5.54
C PHE A 103 14.70 9.63 5.58
N VAL A 104 13.57 10.02 6.19
CA VAL A 104 12.38 9.17 6.29
C VAL A 104 11.84 8.82 4.89
N MET A 105 11.68 9.83 4.03
CA MET A 105 11.12 9.67 2.68
C MET A 105 12.02 8.82 1.75
N ASP A 106 13.34 8.92 1.92
CA ASP A 106 14.33 8.14 1.16
C ASP A 106 14.53 6.72 1.71
N ASN A 107 14.20 6.46 2.98
CA ASN A 107 14.54 5.19 3.65
C ASN A 107 13.34 4.54 4.33
N PRO A 108 12.31 4.11 3.56
CA PRO A 108 11.15 3.43 4.12
C PRO A 108 11.55 2.19 4.93
N LYS A 109 12.71 1.56 4.65
CA LYS A 109 13.33 0.48 5.46
C LYS A 109 13.24 0.74 6.97
N TYR A 110 13.41 1.98 7.42
CA TYR A 110 13.32 2.37 8.84
C TYR A 110 11.89 2.74 9.23
N PHE A 111 10.91 1.89 8.90
CA PHE A 111 9.46 2.10 9.03
C PHE A 111 8.95 2.49 10.43
N TRP A 112 9.80 2.41 11.44
CA TRP A 112 9.47 2.77 12.81
C TRP A 112 9.69 4.25 13.15
N ILE A 113 10.41 5.00 12.30
CA ILE A 113 10.61 6.45 12.42
C ILE A 113 9.77 7.19 11.36
N GLY A 114 9.46 8.46 11.63
CA GLY A 114 8.62 9.30 10.76
C GLY A 114 7.52 10.03 11.53
N ARG A 115 7.02 9.45 12.63
CA ARG A 115 6.07 10.11 13.51
C ARG A 115 6.74 10.84 14.66
N GLY A 116 6.21 12.02 15.00
CA GLY A 116 6.58 12.76 16.20
C GLY A 116 8.04 13.19 16.21
N ASN A 117 8.53 13.71 15.09
CA ASN A 117 9.86 14.28 14.91
C ASN A 117 10.04 15.53 15.80
N GLN A 118 10.47 15.32 17.04
CA GLN A 118 10.77 16.36 18.02
C GLN A 118 12.25 16.69 17.98
N GLN A 119 12.57 17.99 17.89
CA GLN A 119 13.96 18.44 17.79
C GLN A 119 14.26 19.51 18.83
N SER A 120 15.50 19.48 19.34
CA SER A 120 16.05 20.58 20.12
C SER A 120 17.45 20.91 19.64
N ILE A 121 17.76 22.19 19.55
CA ILE A 121 18.99 22.67 18.93
C ILE A 121 19.70 23.67 19.84
N THR A 122 21.02 23.53 19.95
CA THR A 122 21.91 24.50 20.57
C THR A 122 22.90 24.98 19.52
N THR A 123 22.91 26.29 19.26
CA THR A 123 23.81 26.91 18.29
C THR A 123 24.81 27.85 18.98
N VAL A 124 25.99 27.99 18.39
CA VAL A 124 26.96 29.05 18.68
C VAL A 124 27.44 29.57 17.33
N ASP A 125 27.17 30.85 17.06
CA ASP A 125 27.37 31.46 15.76
C ASP A 125 26.67 30.64 14.65
N ASP A 126 27.40 30.27 13.61
CA ASP A 126 26.94 29.44 12.48
C ASP A 126 27.24 27.94 12.69
N VAL A 127 27.36 27.49 13.94
CA VAL A 127 27.59 26.08 14.28
C VAL A 127 26.47 25.55 15.15
N ILE A 128 25.83 24.48 14.69
CA ILE A 128 25.00 23.63 15.54
C ILE A 128 25.93 22.85 16.45
N LYS A 129 25.99 23.25 17.73
CA LYS A 129 26.80 22.55 18.74
C LYS A 129 26.16 21.23 19.13
N GLU A 130 24.84 21.19 19.24
CA GLU A 130 24.08 19.97 19.52
C GLU A 130 22.70 20.07 18.86
N LEU A 131 22.32 19.06 18.10
CA LEU A 131 20.98 18.81 17.59
C LEU A 131 20.52 17.47 18.14
N LYS A 132 19.46 17.47 18.97
CA LYS A 132 18.79 16.25 19.42
C LYS A 132 17.54 16.04 18.59
N ILE A 133 17.37 14.83 18.10
CA ILE A 133 16.24 14.39 17.28
C ILE A 133 15.61 13.20 18.00
N SER A 134 14.31 13.26 18.25
CA SER A 134 13.54 12.17 18.84
C SER A 134 12.33 11.89 17.95
N PHE A 135 12.07 10.61 17.67
CA PHE A 135 10.84 10.17 17.03
C PHE A 135 9.93 9.49 18.06
N LYS A 136 8.62 9.57 17.84
CA LYS A 136 7.64 8.91 18.70
C LYS A 136 7.83 7.39 18.65
N GLN A 137 8.21 6.81 19.78
CA GLN A 137 8.32 5.37 19.93
C GLN A 137 6.98 4.68 19.63
N SER A 138 7.00 3.85 18.59
CA SER A 138 5.81 3.15 18.09
C SER A 138 5.96 1.62 18.12
N TYR A 139 7.20 1.13 18.27
CA TYR A 139 7.56 -0.27 18.47
C TYR A 139 8.55 -0.37 19.63
N ALA A 140 8.61 -1.55 20.26
CA ALA A 140 9.68 -1.83 21.23
C ALA A 140 11.01 -1.99 20.50
N GLU A 141 12.07 -1.31 20.98
CA GLU A 141 13.39 -1.34 20.31
C GLU A 141 13.95 -2.76 20.17
N GLU A 142 13.81 -3.57 21.21
CA GLU A 142 14.25 -4.97 21.25
C GLU A 142 13.59 -5.87 20.19
N ASP A 143 12.43 -5.46 19.67
CA ASP A 143 11.70 -6.20 18.65
C ASP A 143 12.08 -5.79 17.23
N LEU A 144 12.67 -4.61 17.01
CA LEU A 144 12.83 -4.02 15.67
C LEU A 144 13.69 -4.87 14.74
N VAL A 145 14.76 -5.49 15.22
CA VAL A 145 15.58 -6.41 14.41
C VAL A 145 14.76 -7.60 13.93
N ARG A 146 13.90 -8.15 14.80
CA ARG A 146 13.00 -9.26 14.46
C ARG A 146 11.92 -8.81 13.46
N LEU A 147 11.35 -7.63 13.64
CA LEU A 147 10.32 -7.08 12.76
C LEU A 147 10.89 -6.78 11.37
N LEU A 148 12.07 -6.15 11.27
CA LEU A 148 12.77 -5.92 10.01
C LEU A 148 13.12 -7.24 9.29
N LYS A 149 13.50 -8.28 10.04
CA LYS A 149 13.71 -9.61 9.46
C LYS A 149 12.40 -10.16 8.87
N LYS A 150 11.28 -10.05 9.58
CA LYS A 150 9.97 -10.50 9.07
C LYS A 150 9.58 -9.81 7.77
N VAL A 151 9.78 -8.49 7.68
CA VAL A 151 9.54 -7.72 6.44
C VAL A 151 10.32 -8.35 5.29
N ASN A 152 11.63 -8.53 5.46
CA ASN A 152 12.51 -9.05 4.40
C ASN A 152 12.20 -10.52 4.04
N ASP A 153 11.89 -11.35 5.04
CA ASP A 153 11.49 -12.74 4.82
C ASP A 153 10.20 -12.80 3.98
N ASN A 154 9.20 -11.96 4.27
CA ASN A 154 7.88 -12.01 3.62
C ASN A 154 7.94 -11.64 2.13
N ILE A 155 8.84 -10.74 1.74
CA ILE A 155 9.02 -10.35 0.33
C ILE A 155 10.14 -11.14 -0.38
N SER A 156 10.80 -12.08 0.29
CA SER A 156 12.01 -12.73 -0.25
C SER A 156 11.75 -13.53 -1.54
N GLU A 157 10.63 -14.24 -1.63
CA GLU A 157 10.24 -14.97 -2.85
C GLU A 157 9.81 -14.02 -3.97
N LEU A 158 9.05 -12.97 -3.64
CA LEU A 158 8.70 -11.91 -4.58
C LEU A 158 9.96 -11.28 -5.20
N LEU A 159 10.96 -10.95 -4.40
CA LEU A 159 12.22 -10.37 -4.88
C LEU A 159 12.99 -11.31 -5.82
N LYS A 160 12.92 -12.63 -5.60
CA LYS A 160 13.50 -13.61 -6.53
C LYS A 160 12.75 -13.58 -7.86
N GLU A 161 11.43 -13.55 -7.83
CA GLU A 161 10.60 -13.51 -9.03
C GLU A 161 10.81 -12.22 -9.82
N ILE A 162 10.79 -11.05 -9.16
CA ILE A 162 11.05 -9.73 -9.78
C ILE A 162 12.38 -9.72 -10.54
N LYS A 163 13.43 -10.33 -9.98
CA LYS A 163 14.75 -10.38 -10.62
C LYS A 163 14.79 -11.19 -11.91
N THR A 164 13.83 -12.10 -12.12
CA THR A 164 13.69 -12.87 -13.37
C THR A 164 12.89 -12.13 -14.45
N MET A 165 12.21 -11.04 -14.08
CA MET A 165 11.37 -10.30 -15.02
C MET A 165 12.21 -9.54 -16.07
N PRO A 166 11.80 -9.57 -17.35
CA PRO A 166 12.64 -9.12 -18.45
C PRO A 166 12.72 -7.59 -18.59
N THR A 167 11.75 -6.85 -18.09
CA THR A 167 11.69 -5.38 -18.22
C THR A 167 11.20 -4.71 -16.94
N THR A 168 11.52 -3.41 -16.78
CA THR A 168 11.04 -2.58 -15.66
C THR A 168 9.52 -2.63 -15.54
N CYS A 169 8.79 -2.59 -16.66
CA CYS A 169 7.33 -2.74 -16.68
C CYS A 169 6.83 -4.04 -16.02
N HIS A 170 7.45 -5.19 -16.32
CA HIS A 170 7.04 -6.47 -15.70
C HIS A 170 7.37 -6.51 -14.21
N LYS A 171 8.51 -5.93 -13.81
CA LYS A 171 8.89 -5.80 -12.40
C LYS A 171 7.85 -4.98 -11.64
N LEU A 172 7.51 -3.80 -12.16
CA LEU A 172 6.54 -2.90 -11.54
C LEU A 172 5.14 -3.50 -11.49
N GLN A 173 4.70 -4.21 -12.53
CA GLN A 173 3.43 -4.94 -12.51
C GLN A 173 3.40 -5.98 -11.40
N LEU A 174 4.48 -6.74 -11.23
CA LEU A 174 4.56 -7.77 -10.19
C LEU A 174 4.53 -7.17 -8.77
N ILE A 175 5.21 -6.04 -8.55
CA ILE A 175 5.20 -5.31 -7.27
C ILE A 175 3.79 -4.77 -6.97
N HIS A 176 3.21 -4.06 -7.95
CA HIS A 176 1.87 -3.48 -7.88
C HIS A 176 0.81 -4.55 -7.58
N ASP A 177 0.78 -5.62 -8.38
CA ASP A 177 -0.18 -6.71 -8.23
C ASP A 177 -0.02 -7.44 -6.91
N TYR A 178 1.22 -7.63 -6.44
CA TYR A 178 1.50 -8.24 -5.14
C TYR A 178 0.89 -7.41 -4.01
N LEU A 179 1.08 -6.09 -4.02
CA LEU A 179 0.56 -5.21 -2.97
C LEU A 179 -0.96 -5.17 -2.97
N ILE A 180 -1.61 -4.99 -4.13
CA ILE A 180 -3.09 -5.05 -4.22
C ILE A 180 -3.60 -6.40 -3.73
N LYS A 181 -2.96 -7.49 -4.15
CA LYS A 181 -3.41 -8.83 -3.77
C LYS A 181 -3.26 -9.08 -2.28
N THR A 182 -2.21 -8.56 -1.64
CA THR A 182 -1.83 -8.97 -0.28
C THR A 182 -2.17 -7.96 0.80
N VAL A 183 -2.49 -6.72 0.45
CA VAL A 183 -2.79 -5.68 1.43
C VAL A 183 -4.27 -5.36 1.41
N VAL A 184 -4.87 -5.24 2.59
CA VAL A 184 -6.24 -4.75 2.75
C VAL A 184 -6.19 -3.30 3.18
N TYR A 185 -6.80 -2.40 2.40
CA TYR A 185 -6.86 -0.99 2.78
C TYR A 185 -7.66 -0.80 4.08
N LYS A 186 -6.99 -0.42 5.17
CA LYS A 186 -7.63 -0.38 6.49
C LYS A 186 -6.96 0.60 7.46
N TYR A 187 -7.78 1.51 7.99
CA TYR A 187 -7.42 2.35 9.13
C TYR A 187 -7.35 1.55 10.44
N GLY A 188 -6.54 2.03 11.37
CA GLY A 188 -6.51 1.55 12.75
C GLY A 188 -5.69 2.47 13.65
N GLU A 189 -5.55 2.07 14.91
CA GLU A 189 -4.80 2.84 15.92
C GLU A 189 -3.30 2.49 15.92
N GLU A 190 -2.95 1.27 15.52
CA GLU A 190 -1.56 0.82 15.47
C GLU A 190 -0.79 1.59 14.41
N TYR A 191 0.46 1.96 14.71
CA TYR A 191 1.30 2.66 13.73
C TYR A 191 1.58 1.78 12.50
N SER A 192 1.55 0.45 12.62
CA SER A 192 1.74 -0.42 11.46
C SER A 192 0.73 -0.14 10.35
N ARG A 193 -0.47 0.38 10.66
CA ARG A 193 -1.46 0.76 9.64
C ARG A 193 -1.02 1.89 8.71
N TYR A 194 0.06 2.59 9.04
CA TYR A 194 0.55 3.77 8.33
C TYR A 194 2.03 3.62 7.95
N ASN A 195 2.52 2.39 7.76
CA ASN A 195 3.89 2.14 7.31
C ASN A 195 4.03 0.80 6.58
N LEU A 196 5.19 0.54 5.97
CA LEU A 196 5.42 -0.67 5.19
C LEU A 196 5.30 -1.96 5.99
N TYR A 197 5.48 -1.95 7.32
CA TYR A 197 5.34 -3.17 8.12
C TYR A 197 3.88 -3.65 8.10
N GLY A 198 2.91 -2.72 8.21
CA GLY A 198 1.51 -3.12 8.10
C GLY A 198 1.13 -3.63 6.73
N ALA A 199 1.70 -3.05 5.67
CA ALA A 199 1.48 -3.55 4.31
C ALA A 199 2.14 -4.92 4.09
N LEU A 200 3.43 -5.05 4.39
CA LEU A 200 4.23 -6.23 4.03
C LEU A 200 4.19 -7.36 5.05
N VAL A 201 3.68 -7.17 6.27
CA VAL A 201 3.62 -8.22 7.29
C VAL A 201 2.22 -8.37 7.86
N ASP A 202 1.58 -7.28 8.28
CA ASP A 202 0.21 -7.37 8.82
C ASP A 202 -0.85 -7.49 7.73
N HIS A 203 -0.47 -7.31 6.46
CA HIS A 203 -1.37 -7.36 5.30
C HIS A 203 -2.55 -6.39 5.37
N ALA A 204 -2.38 -5.27 6.08
CA ALA A 204 -3.39 -4.22 6.17
C ALA A 204 -2.78 -2.86 6.53
N SER A 205 -3.02 -1.87 5.68
CA SER A 205 -2.46 -0.52 5.80
C SER A 205 -3.36 0.50 5.09
N VAL A 206 -3.11 1.78 5.30
CA VAL A 206 -3.57 2.88 4.43
C VAL A 206 -2.48 3.29 3.44
N CYS A 207 -2.71 4.37 2.68
CA CYS A 207 -1.89 4.82 1.56
C CYS A 207 -0.38 4.85 1.85
N GLU A 208 0.00 5.31 3.03
CA GLU A 208 1.40 5.43 3.45
C GLU A 208 2.12 4.08 3.39
N GLY A 209 1.53 3.02 3.94
CA GLY A 209 2.17 1.70 3.90
C GLY A 209 2.22 1.08 2.49
N TYR A 210 1.28 1.41 1.59
CA TYR A 210 1.38 1.00 0.18
C TYR A 210 2.56 1.72 -0.49
N ALA A 211 2.65 3.04 -0.32
CA ALA A 211 3.68 3.86 -0.93
C ALA A 211 5.09 3.55 -0.41
N GLU A 212 5.24 3.38 0.90
CA GLU A 212 6.49 2.97 1.53
C GLU A 212 6.91 1.56 1.09
N ALA A 213 5.99 0.59 1.08
CA ALA A 213 6.28 -0.78 0.67
C ALA A 213 6.68 -0.85 -0.81
N PHE A 214 5.98 -0.13 -1.68
CA PHE A 214 6.29 -0.05 -3.09
C PHE A 214 7.69 0.53 -3.32
N THR A 215 8.01 1.67 -2.68
CA THR A 215 9.34 2.30 -2.78
C THR A 215 10.42 1.37 -2.23
N TYR A 216 10.18 0.72 -1.09
CA TYR A 216 11.15 -0.20 -0.49
C TYR A 216 11.48 -1.37 -1.42
N ILE A 217 10.46 -2.00 -2.03
CA ILE A 217 10.69 -3.10 -2.98
C ILE A 217 11.41 -2.58 -4.24
N CYS A 218 11.04 -1.41 -4.76
CA CYS A 218 11.72 -0.78 -5.90
C CYS A 218 13.22 -0.54 -5.62
N GLN A 219 13.56 -0.01 -4.44
CA GLN A 219 14.94 0.20 -4.01
C GLN A 219 15.73 -1.11 -3.98
N LEU A 220 15.14 -2.20 -3.46
CA LEU A 220 15.77 -3.52 -3.40
C LEU A 220 16.06 -4.14 -4.78
N VAL A 221 15.39 -3.66 -5.84
CA VAL A 221 15.59 -4.14 -7.22
C VAL A 221 16.16 -3.07 -8.16
N GLY A 222 16.60 -1.93 -7.61
CA GLY A 222 17.30 -0.88 -8.34
C GLY A 222 16.42 -0.05 -9.27
N ILE A 223 15.13 0.12 -8.95
CA ILE A 223 14.22 0.99 -9.70
C ILE A 223 14.10 2.33 -8.95
N PRO A 224 14.44 3.48 -9.57
CA PRO A 224 14.27 4.78 -8.93
C PRO A 224 12.79 5.09 -8.71
N SER A 225 12.41 5.21 -7.44
CA SER A 225 11.07 5.59 -7.01
C SER A 225 11.17 6.49 -5.79
N ILE A 226 10.27 7.47 -5.70
CA ILE A 226 10.16 8.38 -4.57
C ILE A 226 8.74 8.36 -4.02
N ILE A 227 8.62 8.55 -2.72
CA ILE A 227 7.35 8.79 -2.03
C ILE A 227 7.01 10.28 -2.20
N VAL A 228 5.76 10.61 -2.49
CA VAL A 228 5.25 11.99 -2.55
C VAL A 228 3.92 12.09 -1.83
N ASN A 229 3.65 13.28 -1.28
CA ASN A 229 2.51 13.53 -0.42
C ASN A 229 1.64 14.68 -0.90
N SER A 230 0.33 14.54 -0.70
CA SER A 230 -0.64 15.64 -0.66
C SER A 230 -1.11 15.85 0.77
N LYS A 231 -2.10 16.72 0.98
CA LYS A 231 -2.67 16.96 2.32
C LYS A 231 -3.37 15.74 2.93
N SER A 232 -3.75 14.75 2.10
CA SER A 232 -4.60 13.64 2.52
C SER A 232 -4.19 12.29 1.94
N HIS A 233 -3.11 12.24 1.15
CA HIS A 233 -2.74 11.04 0.41
C HIS A 233 -1.23 10.94 0.20
N GLU A 234 -0.73 9.70 0.16
CA GLU A 234 0.67 9.36 -0.11
C GLU A 234 0.73 8.35 -1.26
N TRP A 235 1.58 8.59 -2.25
CA TRP A 235 1.78 7.70 -3.40
C TRP A 235 3.21 7.80 -3.93
N ASN A 236 3.48 7.21 -5.10
CA ASN A 236 4.84 7.15 -5.64
C ASN A 236 4.98 7.85 -6.98
N LEU A 237 6.17 8.40 -7.23
CA LEU A 237 6.65 8.66 -8.59
C LEU A 237 7.75 7.66 -8.93
N VAL A 238 7.80 7.22 -10.19
CA VAL A 238 8.76 6.23 -10.70
C VAL A 238 9.47 6.79 -11.92
N GLN A 239 10.80 6.71 -11.94
CA GLN A 239 11.57 7.05 -13.13
C GLN A 239 11.69 5.82 -14.03
N MET A 240 11.29 5.97 -15.29
CA MET A 240 11.37 4.89 -16.28
C MET A 240 12.63 5.00 -17.15
N ASP A 241 12.90 3.96 -17.94
CA ASP A 241 14.11 3.83 -18.77
C ASP A 241 14.37 5.01 -19.75
N ASN A 242 13.34 5.81 -20.04
CA ASN A 242 13.45 7.03 -20.85
C ASN A 242 13.90 8.27 -20.05
N GLY A 243 14.19 8.11 -18.75
CA GLY A 243 14.59 9.16 -17.83
C GLY A 243 13.45 10.04 -17.32
N GLN A 244 12.21 9.82 -17.75
CA GLN A 244 11.05 10.60 -17.33
C GLN A 244 10.36 9.97 -16.10
N TRP A 245 9.66 10.79 -15.34
CA TRP A 245 8.94 10.39 -14.15
C TRP A 245 7.45 10.21 -14.43
N TYR A 246 6.86 9.20 -13.79
CA TYR A 246 5.47 8.82 -13.94
C TYR A 246 4.84 8.62 -12.58
N ALA A 247 3.57 8.95 -12.44
CA ALA A 247 2.84 8.65 -11.22
C ALA A 247 2.49 7.16 -11.17
N MET A 248 2.63 6.59 -9.97
CA MET A 248 2.24 5.24 -9.61
C MET A 248 1.46 5.33 -8.29
N ASP A 249 0.20 4.92 -8.33
CA ASP A 249 -0.63 4.86 -7.14
C ASP A 249 -1.30 3.50 -7.00
N VAL A 250 -0.62 2.63 -6.24
CA VAL A 250 -1.11 1.28 -5.95
C VAL A 250 -2.36 1.31 -5.08
N THR A 251 -2.52 2.34 -4.24
CA THR A 251 -3.66 2.47 -3.34
C THR A 251 -4.94 2.75 -4.13
N TYR A 252 -4.89 3.68 -5.07
CA TYR A 252 -6.06 3.99 -5.91
C TYR A 252 -6.37 2.89 -6.93
N ASP A 253 -5.37 2.09 -7.30
CA ASP A 253 -5.57 0.87 -8.10
C ASP A 253 -6.06 -0.34 -7.28
N ASP A 254 -6.16 -0.20 -5.95
CA ASP A 254 -6.81 -1.12 -5.00
C ASP A 254 -8.19 -0.59 -4.51
N PRO A 255 -9.20 -0.46 -5.40
CA PRO A 255 -10.48 0.15 -5.04
C PRO A 255 -11.27 -0.73 -4.07
N LYS A 256 -11.83 -0.10 -3.02
CA LYS A 256 -12.93 -0.69 -2.25
C LYS A 256 -14.21 -0.70 -3.09
N ILE A 257 -14.89 -1.84 -3.14
CA ILE A 257 -16.17 -1.96 -3.86
C ILE A 257 -17.31 -1.92 -2.84
N ASN A 258 -18.17 -0.90 -2.84
CA ASN A 258 -19.34 -0.77 -1.95
C ASN A 258 -19.04 -0.92 -0.45
N ASN A 259 -17.92 -0.37 0.05
CA ASN A 259 -17.41 -0.58 1.41
C ASN A 259 -17.13 -2.06 1.76
N MET A 260 -17.03 -2.94 0.76
CA MET A 260 -16.50 -4.29 0.97
C MET A 260 -14.99 -4.18 1.08
N ASP A 261 -14.48 -4.60 2.23
CA ASP A 261 -13.07 -4.94 2.38
C ASP A 261 -12.85 -6.28 1.68
N PHE A 262 -11.86 -6.33 0.78
CA PHE A 262 -11.38 -7.60 0.24
C PHE A 262 -10.41 -8.21 1.24
N ASP A 263 -10.48 -9.53 1.43
CA ASP A 263 -9.52 -10.22 2.27
C ASP A 263 -8.13 -10.20 1.60
N SER A 264 -7.06 -10.17 2.40
CA SER A 264 -5.71 -10.38 1.88
C SER A 264 -5.61 -11.72 1.14
N GLY A 265 -4.97 -11.71 -0.02
CA GLY A 265 -4.86 -12.81 -0.96
C GLY A 265 -5.80 -12.71 -2.18
N ASP A 266 -6.57 -11.63 -2.29
CA ASP A 266 -7.60 -11.42 -3.31
C ASP A 266 -7.21 -10.33 -4.33
N ASP A 267 -7.31 -10.62 -5.62
CA ASP A 267 -7.01 -9.66 -6.70
C ASP A 267 -8.25 -9.25 -7.51
N ARG A 268 -9.46 -9.55 -7.03
CA ARG A 268 -10.75 -9.29 -7.70
C ARG A 268 -11.11 -7.81 -7.85
N ASN A 269 -10.39 -6.91 -7.20
CA ASN A 269 -10.60 -5.47 -7.30
C ASN A 269 -9.48 -4.75 -8.06
N LYS A 270 -8.45 -5.46 -8.52
CA LYS A 270 -7.28 -4.89 -9.20
C LYS A 270 -7.63 -4.05 -10.43
N LYS A 271 -7.12 -2.82 -10.44
CA LYS A 271 -7.11 -1.87 -11.55
C LYS A 271 -5.68 -1.52 -11.99
N TYR A 272 -5.56 -0.67 -13.01
CA TYR A 272 -4.30 -0.09 -13.50
C TYR A 272 -4.55 1.36 -13.98
N ASP A 273 -5.53 2.04 -13.38
CA ASP A 273 -5.93 3.40 -13.75
C ASP A 273 -4.84 4.42 -13.34
N TYR A 274 -3.99 4.07 -12.36
CA TYR A 274 -2.90 4.91 -11.85
C TYR A 274 -1.51 4.26 -12.03
N PHE A 275 -1.39 3.27 -12.90
CA PHE A 275 -0.13 2.58 -13.21
C PHE A 275 0.68 3.35 -14.27
N LEU A 276 1.79 3.98 -13.87
CA LEU A 276 2.72 4.72 -14.75
C LEU A 276 2.05 5.79 -15.62
N ILE A 277 1.17 6.56 -15.00
CA ILE A 277 0.40 7.59 -15.69
C ILE A 277 1.15 8.93 -15.80
N GLY A 278 0.83 9.69 -16.84
CA GLY A 278 1.32 11.05 -17.06
C GLY A 278 0.27 12.10 -16.73
N GLN A 279 0.64 13.38 -16.81
CA GLN A 279 -0.21 14.53 -16.50
C GLN A 279 -1.55 14.51 -17.25
N ASN A 280 -1.57 14.11 -18.52
CA ASN A 280 -2.75 14.09 -19.38
C ASN A 280 -3.59 12.81 -19.27
N SER A 281 -3.09 11.80 -18.54
CA SER A 281 -3.82 10.55 -18.33
C SER A 281 -5.19 10.82 -17.74
N GLN A 282 -6.21 10.20 -18.31
CA GLN A 282 -7.58 10.34 -17.83
C GLN A 282 -7.78 9.41 -16.64
N ILE A 283 -7.95 10.00 -15.45
CA ILE A 283 -8.29 9.29 -14.22
C ILE A 283 -9.78 9.46 -13.92
N ASN A 284 -10.29 8.63 -13.01
CA ASN A 284 -11.65 8.75 -12.51
C ASN A 284 -11.60 8.94 -10.99
N ASN A 285 -12.17 10.04 -10.52
CA ASN A 285 -12.34 10.34 -9.11
C ASN A 285 -13.84 10.60 -8.85
N ASP A 286 -14.47 9.80 -7.99
CA ASP A 286 -15.90 9.93 -7.67
C ASP A 286 -16.85 10.04 -8.89
N ASN A 287 -16.59 9.25 -9.94
CA ASN A 287 -17.31 9.26 -11.23
C ASN A 287 -17.07 10.50 -12.11
N VAL A 288 -16.12 11.36 -11.74
CA VAL A 288 -15.67 12.49 -12.55
C VAL A 288 -14.38 12.10 -13.25
N LYS A 289 -14.41 12.15 -14.59
CA LYS A 289 -13.22 11.98 -15.42
C LYS A 289 -12.47 13.30 -15.54
N MET A 290 -11.17 13.28 -15.28
CA MET A 290 -10.30 14.43 -15.42
C MET A 290 -8.89 14.00 -15.81
N PRO A 291 -8.07 14.89 -16.40
CA PRO A 291 -6.63 14.69 -16.48
C PRO A 291 -6.03 14.56 -15.07
N TYR A 292 -5.04 13.68 -14.89
CA TYR A 292 -4.32 13.51 -13.63
C TYR A 292 -3.78 14.82 -13.06
N SER A 293 -3.31 15.73 -13.92
CA SER A 293 -2.81 17.05 -13.53
C SER A 293 -3.86 17.96 -12.85
N GLN A 294 -5.14 17.61 -12.91
CA GLN A 294 -6.25 18.34 -12.29
C GLN A 294 -6.75 17.68 -11.00
N SER A 295 -6.11 16.58 -10.56
CA SER A 295 -6.47 15.88 -9.34
C SER A 295 -6.01 16.65 -8.10
N GLU A 296 -6.96 17.16 -7.31
CA GLU A 296 -6.63 17.84 -6.05
C GLU A 296 -6.04 16.89 -5.00
N GLU A 297 -6.41 15.61 -5.03
CA GLU A 297 -5.88 14.58 -4.12
C GLU A 297 -4.42 14.22 -4.43
N HIS A 298 -3.98 14.47 -5.66
CA HIS A 298 -2.60 14.21 -6.12
C HIS A 298 -1.78 15.49 -6.30
N LYS A 299 -2.18 16.57 -5.65
CA LYS A 299 -1.42 17.82 -5.62
C LYS A 299 -0.29 17.70 -4.62
N ILE A 300 0.93 17.50 -5.14
CA ILE A 300 2.16 17.38 -4.35
C ILE A 300 2.36 18.64 -3.50
N LEU A 301 2.70 18.45 -2.23
CA LEU A 301 3.04 19.52 -1.28
C LEU A 301 4.37 20.20 -1.65
N ASP A 302 4.59 21.40 -1.14
CA ASP A 302 5.85 22.16 -1.29
C ASP A 302 6.86 21.89 -0.16
N TYR A 303 6.56 20.92 0.71
CA TYR A 303 7.40 20.38 1.75
C TYR A 303 7.32 18.84 1.75
N LEU A 304 8.22 18.19 2.49
CA LEU A 304 8.22 16.72 2.63
C LEU A 304 7.26 16.26 3.74
N LEU A 305 7.79 15.88 4.90
CA LEU A 305 7.06 15.23 5.97
C LEU A 305 6.44 16.22 6.97
N VAL A 306 7.08 17.37 7.15
CA VAL A 306 6.65 18.46 8.05
C VAL A 306 6.75 19.80 7.34
N GLU A 307 5.91 20.78 7.70
CA GLU A 307 5.86 22.08 7.01
C GLU A 307 7.21 22.83 6.98
N ASP A 308 8.07 22.63 7.98
CA ASP A 308 9.42 23.22 8.03
C ASP A 308 10.42 22.56 7.06
N SER A 309 10.07 21.41 6.46
CA SER A 309 10.92 20.67 5.51
C SER A 309 10.73 21.14 4.06
N THR A 310 10.85 22.45 3.84
CA THR A 310 10.75 23.09 2.52
C THR A 310 12.08 23.09 1.75
N GLY A 311 12.05 23.53 0.48
CA GLY A 311 13.25 23.72 -0.34
C GLY A 311 13.59 22.53 -1.24
N PHE A 312 12.75 21.50 -1.25
CA PHE A 312 12.87 20.36 -2.16
C PHE A 312 12.14 20.63 -3.47
N THR A 313 12.74 20.14 -4.55
CA THR A 313 12.11 20.06 -5.86
C THR A 313 11.60 18.64 -6.08
N PHE A 314 10.45 18.54 -6.75
CA PHE A 314 9.87 17.27 -7.16
C PHE A 314 10.04 17.09 -8.67
N PRO A 315 10.17 15.85 -9.17
CA PRO A 315 10.31 15.60 -10.59
C PRO A 315 9.09 16.07 -11.39
N GLU A 316 9.33 16.60 -12.59
CA GLU A 316 8.25 16.87 -13.55
C GLU A 316 7.71 15.54 -14.08
N ILE A 317 6.42 15.30 -13.86
CA ILE A 317 5.71 14.12 -14.36
C ILE A 317 5.58 14.22 -15.89
N ALA A 318 5.81 13.14 -16.62
CA ALA A 318 5.66 13.09 -18.06
C ALA A 318 4.25 13.50 -18.50
N LYS A 319 4.12 14.08 -19.70
CA LYS A 319 2.80 14.50 -20.22
C LYS A 319 1.86 13.33 -20.45
N GLU A 320 2.36 12.26 -21.08
CA GLU A 320 1.58 11.07 -21.44
C GLU A 320 2.01 9.87 -20.59
N ALA A 321 1.12 8.89 -20.42
CA ALA A 321 1.43 7.64 -19.72
C ALA A 321 2.57 6.85 -20.40
N TYR A 322 3.36 6.14 -19.59
CA TYR A 322 4.38 5.25 -20.12
C TYR A 322 3.73 4.05 -20.80
N GLN A 323 4.15 3.73 -22.02
CA GLN A 323 3.58 2.63 -22.80
C GLN A 323 4.28 1.32 -22.44
N CYS A 324 3.76 0.61 -21.44
CA CYS A 324 4.25 -0.72 -21.10
C CYS A 324 3.69 -1.78 -22.08
N PRO A 325 4.55 -2.57 -22.76
CA PRO A 325 4.11 -3.64 -23.65
C PRO A 325 3.73 -4.91 -22.86
N ILE A 326 2.95 -4.75 -21.79
CA ILE A 326 2.48 -5.83 -20.92
C ILE A 326 0.96 -5.85 -20.92
N LYS A 327 0.36 -7.02 -20.78
CA LYS A 327 -1.09 -7.12 -20.64
C LYS A 327 -1.48 -6.78 -19.20
N MET A 328 -2.11 -5.63 -19.04
CA MET A 328 -2.75 -5.22 -17.78
C MET A 328 -4.19 -5.72 -17.81
N SER A 329 -4.48 -6.84 -17.14
CA SER A 329 -5.84 -7.33 -16.99
C SER A 329 -6.43 -6.79 -15.68
N THR A 330 -7.39 -5.88 -15.79
CA THR A 330 -8.20 -5.47 -14.64
C THR A 330 -9.12 -6.63 -14.28
N ASN A 331 -9.15 -6.99 -13.00
CA ASN A 331 -10.06 -8.00 -12.46
C ASN A 331 -11.22 -7.36 -11.70
N TYR A 332 -11.25 -6.01 -11.64
CA TYR A 332 -12.32 -5.22 -11.06
C TYR A 332 -13.69 -5.77 -11.45
N ILE A 333 -14.40 -6.32 -10.47
CA ILE A 333 -15.75 -6.87 -10.64
C ILE A 333 -16.68 -5.76 -11.16
N TYR A 334 -16.76 -5.62 -12.48
CA TYR A 334 -17.81 -4.88 -13.17
C TYR A 334 -19.19 -5.54 -13.00
N ASP A 335 -19.22 -6.82 -12.60
CA ASP A 335 -20.42 -7.66 -12.53
C ASP A 335 -21.43 -7.26 -11.43
N TYR A 336 -21.09 -6.35 -10.51
CA TYR A 336 -22.11 -5.81 -9.60
C TYR A 336 -23.05 -4.80 -10.30
N TYR A 337 -22.59 -4.21 -11.42
CA TYR A 337 -23.39 -3.30 -12.26
C TYR A 337 -24.15 -4.01 -13.39
N ILE A 338 -24.05 -5.33 -13.53
CA ILE A 338 -25.07 -6.11 -14.23
C ILE A 338 -26.07 -6.53 -13.16
N PRO A 339 -27.31 -5.99 -13.13
CA PRO A 339 -28.32 -6.48 -12.20
C PRO A 339 -28.38 -7.98 -12.37
N ASN A 340 -28.04 -8.70 -11.30
CA ASN A 340 -28.02 -10.14 -11.15
C ASN A 340 -28.68 -10.84 -12.36
N LYS A 341 -27.95 -11.59 -13.21
CA LYS A 341 -28.59 -12.32 -14.33
C LYS A 341 -29.82 -13.12 -13.86
N MET A 342 -29.78 -13.60 -12.61
CA MET A 342 -30.90 -14.22 -11.92
C MET A 342 -32.10 -13.29 -11.70
N LEU A 343 -31.91 -12.01 -11.36
CA LEU A 343 -32.98 -11.01 -11.27
C LEU A 343 -33.68 -10.80 -12.61
N TYR A 344 -32.95 -10.67 -13.72
CA TYR A 344 -33.57 -10.60 -15.05
C TYR A 344 -34.35 -11.87 -15.39
N VAL A 345 -33.81 -13.04 -15.04
CA VAL A 345 -34.51 -14.33 -15.20
C VAL A 345 -35.79 -14.35 -14.35
N TYR A 346 -35.77 -13.90 -13.10
CA TYR A 346 -36.97 -13.81 -12.25
C TYR A 346 -37.98 -12.79 -12.76
N ILE A 347 -37.54 -11.64 -13.28
CA ILE A 347 -38.41 -10.65 -13.92
C ILE A 347 -39.09 -11.24 -15.16
N ILE A 348 -38.33 -11.95 -16.01
CA ILE A 348 -38.87 -12.62 -17.21
C ILE A 348 -39.86 -13.73 -16.83
N ILE A 349 -39.53 -14.57 -15.84
CA ILE A 349 -40.43 -15.61 -15.34
C ILE A 349 -41.71 -14.98 -14.77
N GLY A 350 -41.58 -13.91 -13.99
CA GLY A 350 -42.73 -13.16 -13.45
C GLY A 350 -43.62 -12.58 -14.55
N PHE A 351 -43.01 -12.01 -15.60
CA PHE A 351 -43.75 -11.45 -16.74
C PHE A 351 -44.48 -12.54 -17.54
N LEU A 352 -43.83 -13.69 -17.77
CA LEU A 352 -44.45 -14.86 -18.42
C LEU A 352 -45.61 -15.41 -17.61
N ALA A 353 -45.46 -15.53 -16.28
CA ALA A 353 -46.54 -15.95 -15.40
C ALA A 353 -47.74 -14.98 -15.46
N LEU A 354 -47.48 -13.67 -15.52
CA LEU A 354 -48.52 -12.65 -15.65
C LEU A 354 -49.29 -12.79 -16.97
N ILE A 355 -48.60 -13.02 -18.09
CA ILE A 355 -49.21 -13.26 -19.41
C ILE A 355 -50.13 -14.49 -19.37
N VAL A 356 -49.68 -15.58 -18.74
CA VAL A 356 -50.50 -16.79 -18.60
C VAL A 356 -51.76 -16.52 -17.78
N VAL A 357 -51.64 -15.79 -16.65
CA VAL A 357 -52.80 -15.40 -15.83
C VAL A 357 -53.77 -14.53 -16.63
N MET A 358 -53.27 -13.54 -17.38
CA MET A 358 -54.10 -12.69 -18.25
C MET A 358 -54.83 -13.50 -19.32
N PHE A 359 -54.16 -14.49 -19.92
CA PHE A 359 -54.78 -15.38 -20.90
C PHE A 359 -55.90 -16.23 -20.27
N VAL A 360 -55.65 -16.83 -19.10
CA VAL A 360 -56.66 -17.62 -18.38
C VAL A 360 -57.87 -16.75 -18.01
N VAL A 361 -57.65 -15.54 -17.49
CA VAL A 361 -58.74 -14.59 -17.16
C VAL A 361 -59.53 -14.20 -18.41
N SER A 362 -58.85 -13.99 -19.54
CA SER A 362 -59.51 -13.70 -20.83
C SER A 362 -60.38 -14.87 -21.29
N CYS A 363 -59.88 -16.11 -21.21
CA CYS A 363 -60.64 -17.32 -21.54
C CYS A 363 -61.87 -17.51 -20.62
N ILE A 364 -61.74 -17.22 -19.32
CA ILE A 364 -62.87 -17.28 -18.38
C ILE A 364 -63.91 -16.22 -18.73
N ARG A 365 -63.48 -14.97 -18.99
CA ARG A 365 -64.39 -13.89 -19.39
C ARG A 365 -65.11 -14.20 -20.71
N SER A 366 -64.42 -14.76 -21.70
CA SER A 366 -65.03 -15.12 -22.99
C SER A 366 -66.07 -16.23 -22.81
N ARG A 367 -65.78 -17.22 -21.96
CA ARG A 367 -66.71 -18.31 -21.62
C ARG A 367 -67.95 -17.79 -20.89
N MET A 368 -67.78 -16.94 -19.88
CA MET A 368 -68.89 -16.29 -19.18
C MET A 368 -69.74 -15.45 -20.14
N SER A 369 -69.12 -14.66 -21.03
CA SER A 369 -69.85 -13.88 -22.05
C SER A 369 -70.64 -14.77 -23.01
N SER A 370 -70.10 -15.94 -23.38
CA SER A 370 -70.78 -16.92 -24.23
C SER A 370 -71.98 -17.58 -23.52
N GLU A 371 -71.86 -17.86 -22.23
CA GLU A 371 -72.95 -18.39 -21.40
C GLU A 371 -74.05 -17.35 -21.17
N ASP A 372 -73.69 -16.09 -20.98
CA ASP A 372 -74.64 -14.98 -20.81
C ASP A 372 -75.40 -14.69 -22.12
N LYS A 373 -74.73 -14.76 -23.27
CA LYS A 373 -75.38 -14.70 -24.59
C LYS A 373 -76.34 -15.87 -24.82
N ARG A 374 -75.96 -17.09 -24.40
CA ARG A 374 -76.87 -18.27 -24.45
C ARG A 374 -78.09 -18.08 -23.56
N ARG A 375 -77.93 -17.60 -22.32
CA ARG A 375 -79.04 -17.32 -21.40
C ARG A 375 -80.00 -16.24 -21.92
N ARG A 376 -79.49 -15.16 -22.52
CA ARG A 376 -80.34 -14.14 -23.16
C ARG A 376 -81.08 -14.68 -24.39
N SER A 377 -80.46 -15.56 -25.19
CA SER A 377 -81.12 -16.17 -26.35
C SER A 377 -82.24 -17.15 -25.97
N SER A 378 -82.17 -17.79 -24.80
CA SER A 378 -83.22 -18.69 -24.28
C SER A 378 -84.43 -17.96 -23.69
N GLN A 379 -84.34 -16.66 -23.38
CA GLN A 379 -85.46 -15.88 -22.82
C GLN A 379 -86.38 -15.23 -23.88
N ILE A 380 -86.03 -15.29 -25.18
CA ILE A 380 -86.77 -14.58 -26.24
C ILE A 380 -87.78 -15.49 -26.99
N ARG A 381 -87.99 -16.75 -26.58
CA ARG A 381 -88.99 -17.64 -27.19
C ARG A 381 -90.11 -18.05 -26.23
N THR A 382 -91.05 -17.14 -26.00
CA THR A 382 -92.43 -17.52 -25.67
C THR A 382 -93.35 -16.89 -26.72
N PRO A 383 -94.05 -17.69 -27.55
CA PRO A 383 -95.04 -17.15 -28.48
C PRO A 383 -96.28 -16.72 -27.69
N VAL A 384 -96.68 -15.46 -27.86
CA VAL A 384 -98.01 -14.98 -27.46
C VAL A 384 -99.02 -15.54 -28.46
N PHE A 385 -99.86 -16.48 -28.03
CA PHE A 385 -101.05 -16.87 -28.78
C PHE A 385 -102.23 -16.02 -28.30
N SER A 386 -102.82 -15.25 -29.21
CA SER A 386 -104.11 -14.60 -29.07
C SER A 386 -105.24 -15.61 -29.25
N ALA A 387 -106.25 -15.54 -28.39
CA ALA A 387 -107.61 -16.05 -28.63
C ALA A 387 -108.61 -14.93 -28.37
#